data_AF-A0A7W1ISI2-F1
#
_entry.id   AF-A0A7W1ISI2-F1
#
_cell.length_a   1.000
_cell.length_b   1.000
_cell.length_c   1.000
_cell.angle_alpha   90.00
_cell.angle_beta   90.00
_cell.angle_gamma   90.00
#
_symmetry.space_group_name_H-M   'P 1'
#
loop_
_entity.id
_entity.type
_entity.pdbx_description
1 polymer ?
#
loop_
_entity_poly.entity_id
_entity_poly.type
_entity_poly.pdbx_seq_one_letter_code
_entity_poly.pdbx_strand_id
1 'polypeptide(L)'
;MTPAELLDDHQRRPRNLGKLPAASAIGDVGSIVAGDALRLYLSIDGDRITQARFQVFNCQPQVAATSLVTELITGRDLASARTLGVRDVCAQLGGLDSTLLPPQLWGLEALRSALDAWETRDPAFDREADALLCRCYGVAEETVRQAIAIAALTTVEAVGAA
;
A
#
# COMPACT_ATOMS: atom_id res chain seq x y z
N MET A 1 15.92 23.47 -5.88
CA MET A 1 15.47 22.22 -6.51
C MET A 1 14.17 22.55 -7.23
N THR A 2 14.08 22.26 -8.53
CA THR A 2 12.85 22.44 -9.31
C THR A 2 11.79 21.41 -8.92
N PRO A 3 10.50 21.61 -9.26
CA PRO A 3 9.47 20.61 -9.03
C PRO A 3 9.79 19.23 -9.59
N ALA A 4 10.37 19.17 -10.79
CA ALA A 4 10.76 17.91 -11.43
C ALA A 4 11.96 17.25 -10.72
N GLU A 5 12.94 18.04 -10.28
CA GLU A 5 14.06 17.53 -9.49
C GLU A 5 13.61 16.98 -8.12
N LEU A 6 12.61 17.59 -7.48
CA LEU A 6 12.02 17.07 -6.25
C LEU A 6 11.32 15.73 -6.48
N LEU A 7 10.56 15.61 -7.57
CA LEU A 7 9.91 14.35 -7.93
C LEU A 7 10.95 13.23 -8.20
N ASP A 8 12.00 13.54 -8.95
CA ASP A 8 13.10 12.60 -9.22
C ASP A 8 13.85 12.21 -7.93
N ASP A 9 14.05 13.14 -6.99
CA ASP A 9 14.66 12.83 -5.70
C ASP A 9 13.80 11.85 -4.89
N HIS A 10 12.48 12.03 -4.86
CA HIS A 10 11.58 11.07 -4.22
C HIS A 10 11.54 9.71 -4.94
N GLN A 11 11.78 9.67 -6.24
CA GLN A 11 11.87 8.43 -7.01
C GLN A 11 13.15 7.66 -6.68
N ARG A 12 14.29 8.36 -6.61
CA ARG A 12 15.61 7.75 -6.37
C ARG A 12 15.88 7.46 -4.90
N ARG A 13 15.35 8.30 -4.02
CA ARG A 13 15.54 8.23 -2.57
C ARG A 13 14.18 8.36 -1.89
N PRO A 14 13.29 7.35 -2.02
CA PRO A 14 11.98 7.39 -1.40
C PRO A 14 12.12 7.49 0.12
N ARG A 15 11.31 8.37 0.72
CA ARG A 15 11.19 8.51 2.17
C ARG A 15 10.21 7.46 2.65
N ASN A 16 10.40 7.00 3.88
CA ASN A 16 9.48 6.08 4.55
C ASN A 16 9.22 4.74 3.82
N LEU A 17 10.12 4.32 2.91
CA LEU A 17 10.03 3.01 2.29
C LEU A 17 10.31 1.90 3.33
N GLY A 18 9.47 0.87 3.35
CA GLY A 18 9.62 -0.32 4.18
C GLY A 18 8.35 -0.69 4.98
N LYS A 19 8.44 -1.80 5.71
CA LYS A 19 7.40 -2.24 6.64
C LYS A 19 7.37 -1.37 7.91
N LEU A 20 6.22 -1.37 8.57
CA LEU A 20 6.05 -0.90 9.95
C LEU A 20 5.40 -2.03 10.77
N PRO A 21 6.19 -2.87 11.48
CA PRO A 21 5.72 -4.12 12.12
C PRO A 21 4.65 -3.97 13.23
N ALA A 22 4.32 -2.74 13.64
CA ALA A 22 3.31 -2.45 14.65
C ALA A 22 2.40 -1.30 14.19
N ALA A 23 2.03 -1.32 12.91
CA ALA A 23 1.12 -0.34 12.36
C ALA A 23 -0.26 -0.45 13.04
N SER A 24 -0.81 0.69 13.42
CA SER A 24 -2.19 0.81 13.92
C SER A 24 -3.21 0.53 12.82
N ALA A 25 -2.88 0.88 11.57
CA ALA A 25 -3.74 0.66 10.41
C ALA A 25 -2.92 0.40 9.14
N ILE A 26 -3.49 -0.40 8.23
CA ILE A 26 -2.88 -0.77 6.96
C ILE A 26 -3.90 -0.54 5.85
N GLY A 27 -3.43 0.03 4.73
CA GLY A 27 -4.23 0.23 3.52
C GLY A 27 -3.53 -0.38 2.32
N ASP A 28 -4.27 -1.18 1.56
CA ASP A 28 -3.77 -1.91 0.41
C ASP A 28 -4.46 -1.41 -0.87
N VAL A 29 -3.67 -1.27 -1.95
CA VAL A 29 -4.15 -0.97 -3.30
C VAL A 29 -3.49 -1.94 -4.27
N GLY A 30 -4.26 -2.47 -5.22
CA GLY A 30 -3.79 -3.50 -6.14
C GLY A 30 -3.73 -4.89 -5.51
N SER A 31 -2.99 -5.80 -6.15
CA SER A 31 -2.85 -7.19 -5.71
C SER A 31 -1.51 -7.76 -6.15
N ILE A 32 -0.79 -8.39 -5.22
CA ILE A 32 0.48 -9.06 -5.53
C ILE A 32 0.27 -10.15 -6.59
N VAL A 33 -0.89 -10.84 -6.56
CA VAL A 33 -1.25 -11.88 -7.55
C VAL A 33 -1.42 -11.30 -8.95
N ALA A 34 -1.97 -10.08 -9.04
CA ALA A 34 -2.16 -9.39 -10.32
C ALA A 34 -0.87 -8.75 -10.86
N GLY A 35 0.18 -8.69 -10.04
CA GLY A 35 1.50 -8.21 -10.43
C GLY A 35 1.87 -6.85 -9.87
N ASP A 36 0.92 -5.99 -9.52
CA ASP A 36 1.18 -4.64 -8.99
C ASP A 36 0.41 -4.42 -7.67
N ALA A 37 1.13 -4.01 -6.62
CA ALA A 37 0.52 -3.72 -5.33
C ALA A 37 1.23 -2.62 -4.56
N LEU A 38 0.49 -1.93 -3.71
CA LEU A 38 1.00 -0.96 -2.76
C LEU A 38 0.36 -1.18 -1.41
N ARG A 39 1.18 -1.21 -0.37
CA ARG A 39 0.76 -1.29 1.03
C ARG A 39 1.26 -0.06 1.78
N LEU A 40 0.34 0.67 2.40
CA LEU A 40 0.62 1.78 3.28
C LEU A 40 0.37 1.37 4.73
N TYR A 41 1.32 1.68 5.60
CA TYR A 41 1.29 1.41 7.03
C TYR A 41 1.21 2.73 7.79
N LEU A 42 0.28 2.84 8.75
CA LEU A 42 0.12 4.00 9.62
C LEU A 42 0.26 3.60 11.08
N SER A 43 1.06 4.35 11.83
CA SER A 43 1.00 4.39 13.30
C SER A 43 0.13 5.57 13.69
N ILE A 44 -0.91 5.32 14.49
CA ILE A 44 -1.90 6.31 14.91
C ILE A 44 -1.90 6.37 16.44
N ASP A 45 -1.77 7.57 16.98
CA ASP A 45 -1.91 7.88 18.41
C ASP A 45 -3.03 8.90 18.59
N GLY A 46 -4.11 8.50 19.26
CA GLY A 46 -5.34 9.27 19.35
C GLY A 46 -5.93 9.59 17.97
N ASP A 47 -5.90 10.85 17.58
CA ASP A 47 -6.39 11.37 16.31
C ASP A 47 -5.27 11.77 15.34
N ARG A 48 -4.01 11.37 15.59
CA ARG A 48 -2.84 11.76 14.78
C ARG A 48 -2.08 10.60 14.19
N ILE A 49 -1.64 10.75 12.94
CA ILE A 49 -0.71 9.84 12.29
C ILE A 49 0.71 10.18 12.79
N THR A 50 1.28 9.33 13.63
CA THR A 50 2.62 9.56 14.19
C THR A 50 3.73 9.08 13.26
N GLN A 51 3.46 8.04 12.46
CA GLN A 51 4.38 7.54 11.45
C GLN A 51 3.61 6.97 10.28
N ALA A 52 4.13 7.17 9.07
CA ALA A 52 3.71 6.44 7.88
C ALA A 52 4.90 5.74 7.24
N ARG A 53 4.68 4.54 6.72
CA ARG A 53 5.63 3.80 5.86
C ARG A 53 4.91 3.09 4.75
N PHE A 54 5.60 2.75 3.66
CA PHE A 54 4.97 2.03 2.56
C PHE A 54 5.86 0.97 1.94
N GLN A 55 5.24 -0.03 1.33
CA GLN A 55 5.86 -0.96 0.42
C GLN A 55 5.15 -0.92 -0.92
N VAL A 56 5.90 -1.14 -1.98
CA VAL A 56 5.37 -1.20 -3.33
C VAL A 56 5.98 -2.40 -4.04
N PHE A 57 5.17 -3.10 -4.80
CA PHE A 57 5.53 -4.25 -5.60
C PHE A 57 5.21 -3.94 -7.06
N ASN A 58 6.24 -3.98 -7.90
CA ASN A 58 6.23 -3.77 -9.36
C ASN A 58 5.61 -2.46 -9.90
N CYS A 59 5.02 -1.61 -9.05
CA CYS A 59 4.42 -0.34 -9.47
C CYS A 59 5.39 0.84 -9.27
N GLN A 60 6.52 0.84 -9.98
CA GLN A 60 7.59 1.85 -9.85
C GLN A 60 7.14 3.31 -10.03
N PRO A 61 6.19 3.65 -10.93
CA PRO A 61 5.70 5.02 -11.06
C PRO A 61 5.01 5.57 -9.79
N GLN A 62 4.54 4.70 -8.90
CA GLN A 62 3.87 5.10 -7.65
C GLN A 62 4.85 5.43 -6.52
N VAL A 63 6.14 5.09 -6.66
CA VAL A 63 7.15 5.22 -5.60
C VAL A 63 7.29 6.68 -5.15
N ALA A 64 7.58 7.60 -6.08
CA ALA A 64 7.78 9.01 -5.74
C ALA A 64 6.53 9.65 -5.14
N ALA A 65 5.37 9.41 -5.76
CA ALA A 65 4.11 9.97 -5.28
C ALA A 65 3.75 9.47 -3.89
N THR A 66 3.94 8.17 -3.60
CA THR A 66 3.63 7.60 -2.29
C THR A 66 4.61 8.09 -1.22
N SER A 67 5.90 8.20 -1.57
CA SER A 67 6.93 8.81 -0.74
C SER A 67 6.57 10.24 -0.30
N LEU A 68 5.99 11.04 -1.20
CA LEU A 68 5.47 12.39 -0.86
C LEU A 68 4.24 12.31 0.04
N VAL A 69 3.30 11.41 -0.26
CA VAL A 69 2.11 11.23 0.56
C VAL A 69 2.49 10.85 1.98
N THR A 70 3.46 9.96 2.19
CA THR A 70 3.90 9.57 3.54
C THR A 70 4.50 10.72 4.33
N GLU A 71 5.26 11.61 3.69
CA GLU A 71 5.75 12.83 4.35
C GLU A 71 4.61 13.79 4.68
N LEU A 72 3.65 13.98 3.75
CA LEU A 72 2.53 14.88 3.95
C LEU A 72 1.63 14.47 5.11
N ILE A 73 1.36 13.17 5.27
CA ILE A 73 0.44 12.67 6.30
C ILE A 73 1.09 12.54 7.68
N THR A 74 2.41 12.38 7.76
CA THR A 74 3.09 12.19 9.05
C THR A 74 2.97 13.46 9.90
N GLY A 75 2.41 13.32 11.10
CA GLY A 75 2.12 14.41 12.05
C GLY A 75 0.74 15.06 11.91
N ARG A 76 -0.01 14.75 10.84
CA ARG A 76 -1.37 15.29 10.64
C ARG A 76 -2.41 14.53 11.45
N ASP A 77 -3.50 15.22 11.75
CA ASP A 77 -4.71 14.58 12.27
C ASP A 77 -5.44 13.79 11.17
N LEU A 78 -6.23 12.79 11.58
CA LEU A 78 -6.93 11.87 10.66
C LEU A 78 -7.90 12.60 9.72
N ALA A 79 -8.59 13.63 10.20
CA ALA A 79 -9.55 14.39 9.42
C ALA A 79 -8.84 15.20 8.30
N SER A 80 -7.75 15.90 8.65
CA SER A 80 -6.91 16.60 7.69
C SER A 80 -6.30 15.64 6.67
N ALA A 81 -5.76 14.49 7.13
CA ALA A 81 -5.20 13.47 6.24
C ALA A 81 -6.24 12.94 5.24
N ARG A 82 -7.49 12.72 5.66
CA ARG A 82 -8.59 12.25 4.80
C ARG A 82 -8.91 13.21 3.65
N THR A 83 -8.69 14.52 3.85
CA THR A 83 -8.95 15.55 2.82
C THR A 83 -7.82 15.74 1.81
N LEU A 84 -6.66 15.11 2.02
CA LEU A 84 -5.54 15.24 1.09
C LEU A 84 -5.91 14.79 -0.32
N GLY A 85 -5.55 15.62 -1.29
CA GLY A 85 -5.76 15.36 -2.71
C GLY A 85 -4.50 15.57 -3.53
N VAL A 86 -4.65 15.35 -4.84
CA VAL A 86 -3.58 15.54 -5.83
C VAL A 86 -3.00 16.95 -5.78
N ARG A 87 -3.84 17.97 -5.52
CA ARG A 87 -3.41 19.37 -5.43
C ARG A 87 -2.40 19.59 -4.30
N ASP A 88 -2.57 18.93 -3.15
CA ASP A 88 -1.66 19.04 -2.02
C ASP A 88 -0.29 18.40 -2.34
N VAL A 89 -0.31 17.26 -3.03
CA VAL A 89 0.90 16.59 -3.51
C VAL A 89 1.65 17.46 -4.53
N CYS A 90 0.94 18.04 -5.50
CA CYS A 90 1.51 18.99 -6.45
C CYS A 90 2.09 20.23 -5.75
N ALA A 91 1.39 20.77 -4.75
CA ALA A 91 1.85 21.92 -3.97
C ALA A 91 3.14 21.61 -3.19
N GLN A 92 3.24 20.40 -2.60
CA GLN A 92 4.45 19.93 -1.92
C GLN A 92 5.67 19.87 -2.84
N LEU A 93 5.43 19.57 -4.12
CA LEU A 93 6.44 19.58 -5.17
C LEU A 93 6.74 20.98 -5.73
N GLY A 94 6.27 22.06 -5.10
CA GLY A 94 6.47 23.42 -5.60
C GLY A 94 5.58 23.78 -6.79
N GLY A 95 4.39 23.19 -6.87
CA GLY A 95 3.39 23.48 -7.90
C GLY A 95 3.57 22.69 -9.20
N LEU A 96 4.06 21.45 -9.11
CA LEU A 96 4.19 20.55 -10.26
C LEU A 96 2.83 20.38 -10.97
N ASP A 97 2.83 20.38 -12.30
CA ASP A 97 1.66 19.99 -13.05
C ASP A 97 1.29 18.52 -12.75
N SER A 98 0.04 18.31 -12.35
CA SER A 98 -0.55 17.00 -12.10
C SER A 98 -0.42 16.02 -13.27
N THR A 99 -0.28 16.50 -14.51
CA THR A 99 -0.09 15.63 -15.69
C THR A 99 1.22 14.83 -15.67
N LEU A 100 2.18 15.26 -14.85
CA LEU A 100 3.47 14.59 -14.65
C LEU A 100 3.43 13.53 -13.54
N LEU A 101 2.32 13.44 -12.80
CA LEU A 101 2.09 12.40 -11.81
C LEU A 101 1.30 11.23 -12.42
N PRO A 102 1.35 10.03 -11.80
CA PRO A 102 0.44 8.95 -12.17
C PRO A 102 -1.03 9.42 -12.14
N PRO A 103 -1.87 9.05 -13.13
CA PRO A 103 -3.27 9.47 -13.17
C PRO A 103 -4.08 9.07 -11.93
N GLN A 104 -3.69 7.96 -11.30
CA GLN A 104 -4.20 7.50 -10.02
C GLN A 104 -3.05 7.50 -9.01
N LEU A 105 -3.21 8.22 -7.91
CA LEU A 105 -2.20 8.26 -6.85
C LEU A 105 -2.51 7.20 -5.80
N TRP A 106 -1.90 6.03 -5.95
CA TRP A 106 -2.14 4.89 -5.06
C TRP A 106 -1.80 5.19 -3.61
N GLY A 107 -0.86 6.09 -3.33
CA GLY A 107 -0.59 6.54 -1.96
C GLY A 107 -1.80 7.22 -1.29
N LEU A 108 -2.59 8.01 -2.03
CA LEU A 108 -3.81 8.63 -1.49
C LEU A 108 -4.96 7.63 -1.35
N GLU A 109 -5.05 6.66 -2.25
CA GLU A 109 -6.04 5.58 -2.17
C GLU A 109 -5.74 4.64 -0.99
N ALA A 110 -4.48 4.25 -0.82
CA ALA A 110 -4.02 3.46 0.30
C ALA A 110 -4.19 4.21 1.63
N LEU A 111 -4.02 5.53 1.66
CA LEU A 111 -4.35 6.35 2.83
C LEU A 111 -5.81 6.24 3.20
N ARG A 112 -6.73 6.40 2.23
CA ARG A 112 -8.17 6.27 2.49
C ARG A 112 -8.52 4.87 2.99
N SER A 113 -7.99 3.83 2.33
CA SER A 113 -8.15 2.44 2.75
C SER A 113 -7.66 2.20 4.19
N ALA A 114 -6.49 2.73 4.56
CA ALA A 114 -5.96 2.60 5.92
C ALA A 114 -6.81 3.33 6.95
N LEU A 115 -7.31 4.53 6.64
CA LEU A 115 -8.18 5.29 7.54
C LEU A 115 -9.55 4.61 7.73
N ASP A 116 -10.10 4.03 6.66
CA ASP A 116 -11.35 3.27 6.74
C ASP A 116 -11.17 1.99 7.58
N ALA A 117 -10.05 1.28 7.43
CA ALA A 117 -9.71 0.13 8.27
C ALA A 117 -9.56 0.52 9.76
N TRP A 118 -8.93 1.66 10.03
CA TRP A 118 -8.82 2.22 11.39
C TRP A 118 -10.19 2.52 12.02
N GLU A 119 -11.08 3.18 11.28
CA GLU A 119 -12.42 3.56 11.77
C GLU A 119 -13.31 2.34 12.05
N THR A 120 -13.27 1.35 11.16
CA THR A 120 -14.03 0.11 11.30
C THR A 120 -13.45 -0.84 12.35
N ARG A 121 -12.28 -0.49 12.92
CA ARG A 121 -11.47 -1.37 13.78
C ARG A 121 -11.24 -2.74 13.14
N ASP A 122 -11.21 -2.79 11.81
CA ASP A 122 -10.80 -3.99 11.10
C ASP A 122 -9.28 -4.07 11.27
N PRO A 123 -8.77 -5.04 12.05
CA PRO A 123 -7.35 -5.26 12.07
C PRO A 123 -6.99 -5.87 10.72
N ALA A 124 -6.69 -5.01 9.74
CA ALA A 124 -5.86 -5.38 8.58
C ALA A 124 -4.40 -5.70 9.02
N PHE A 125 -4.23 -6.10 10.28
CA PHE A 125 -3.02 -6.49 10.94
C PHE A 125 -2.62 -7.84 10.34
N ASP A 126 -1.58 -7.82 9.52
CA ASP A 126 -0.81 -9.00 9.13
C ASP A 126 -1.65 -10.28 8.96
N ARG A 127 -2.41 -10.35 7.85
CA ARG A 127 -2.32 -11.60 7.06
C ARG A 127 -0.91 -11.66 6.48
N GLU A 128 0.07 -11.87 7.35
CA GLU A 128 1.45 -12.14 6.97
C GLU A 128 1.46 -13.54 6.36
N ALA A 129 1.29 -13.57 5.04
CA ALA A 129 1.00 -14.73 4.21
C ALA A 129 -0.32 -15.43 4.57
N ASP A 130 -1.10 -15.81 3.55
CA ASP A 130 -2.09 -16.86 3.75
C ASP A 130 -1.40 -18.03 4.47
N ALA A 131 -2.12 -18.73 5.36
CA ALA A 131 -1.57 -19.87 6.06
C ALA A 131 -0.87 -20.80 5.04
N LEU A 132 0.45 -20.97 5.16
CA LEU A 132 1.17 -21.77 4.19
C LEU A 132 0.79 -23.24 4.41
N LEU A 133 0.14 -23.84 3.42
CA LEU A 133 -0.07 -25.30 3.38
C LEU A 133 1.27 -26.00 3.12
N CYS A 134 2.15 -25.41 2.31
CA CYS A 134 3.48 -25.92 2.10
C CYS A 134 4.54 -24.84 2.30
N ARG A 135 5.34 -24.98 3.37
CA ARG A 135 6.48 -24.08 3.62
C ARG A 135 7.62 -24.26 2.62
N CYS A 136 7.88 -25.50 2.17
CA CYS A 136 9.00 -25.79 1.27
C CYS A 136 8.83 -25.14 -0.11
N TYR A 137 7.58 -25.03 -0.59
CA TYR A 137 7.26 -24.46 -1.89
C TYR A 137 6.55 -23.10 -1.80
N GLY A 138 6.36 -22.57 -0.59
CA GLY A 138 5.67 -21.30 -0.37
C GLY A 138 4.20 -21.29 -0.82
N VAL A 139 3.52 -22.44 -0.78
CA VAL A 139 2.12 -22.56 -1.25
C VAL A 139 1.18 -22.09 -0.14
N ALA A 140 0.49 -20.98 -0.42
CA ALA A 140 -0.58 -20.41 0.39
C ALA A 140 -1.85 -21.26 0.36
N GLU A 141 -2.57 -21.34 1.48
CA GLU A 141 -3.86 -22.03 1.57
C GLU A 141 -4.88 -21.49 0.56
N GLU A 142 -4.93 -20.18 0.39
CA GLU A 142 -5.85 -19.54 -0.55
C GLU A 142 -5.52 -19.90 -2.01
N THR A 143 -4.24 -20.07 -2.36
CA THR A 143 -3.84 -20.55 -3.70
C THR A 143 -4.46 -21.92 -4.00
N VAL A 144 -4.43 -22.83 -3.02
CA VAL A 144 -5.05 -24.15 -3.16
C VAL A 144 -6.57 -24.05 -3.23
N ARG A 145 -7.20 -23.21 -2.40
CA ARG A 145 -8.66 -22.98 -2.42
C ARG A 145 -9.12 -22.42 -3.77
N GLN A 146 -8.36 -21.48 -4.35
CA GLN A 146 -8.65 -20.90 -5.65
C GLN A 146 -8.47 -21.92 -6.78
N ALA A 147 -7.41 -22.73 -6.75
CA ALA A 147 -7.22 -23.80 -7.73
C ALA A 147 -8.38 -24.81 -7.71
N ILE A 148 -8.83 -25.21 -6.52
CA ILE A 148 -10.01 -26.07 -6.35
C ILE A 148 -11.26 -25.42 -6.94
N ALA A 149 -11.50 -24.15 -6.65
CA ALA A 149 -12.69 -23.44 -7.11
C ALA A 149 -12.71 -23.23 -8.64
N ILE A 150 -11.58 -22.83 -9.23
CA ILE A 150 -11.46 -22.54 -10.67
C ILE A 150 -11.53 -23.83 -11.50
N ALA A 151 -10.82 -24.87 -11.08
CA ALA A 151 -10.72 -26.12 -11.83
C ALA A 151 -11.71 -27.21 -11.36
N ALA A 152 -12.62 -26.87 -10.42
CA ALA A 152 -13.60 -27.76 -9.82
C ALA A 152 -12.99 -29.09 -9.33
N LEU A 153 -11.82 -29.01 -8.69
CA LEU A 153 -11.07 -30.17 -8.24
C LEU A 153 -11.76 -30.81 -7.04
N THR A 154 -11.92 -32.13 -7.06
CA THR A 154 -12.63 -32.88 -5.99
C THR A 154 -11.76 -33.93 -5.31
N THR A 155 -10.51 -34.11 -5.76
CA THR A 155 -9.57 -35.12 -5.25
C THR A 155 -8.23 -34.49 -4.89
N VAL A 156 -7.53 -35.10 -3.94
CA VAL A 156 -6.23 -34.59 -3.45
C VAL A 156 -5.15 -34.72 -4.51
N GLU A 157 -5.18 -35.80 -5.30
CA GLU A 157 -4.25 -36.05 -6.39
C GLU A 157 -4.36 -34.99 -7.48
N ALA A 158 -5.58 -34.56 -7.81
CA ALA A 158 -5.80 -33.51 -8.79
C ALA A 158 -5.34 -32.14 -8.28
N VAL A 159 -5.44 -31.88 -6.98
CA VAL A 159 -4.90 -30.67 -6.34
C VAL A 159 -3.37 -30.68 -6.33
N GLY A 160 -2.74 -31.82 -6.06
CA GLY A 160 -1.27 -31.94 -6.04
C GLY A 160 -0.61 -31.90 -7.43
N ALA A 161 -1.39 -32.06 -8.50
CA ALA A 161 -0.91 -32.05 -9.88
C ALA A 161 -1.15 -30.73 -10.63
N ALA A 162 -1.88 -29.78 -10.01
CA ALA A 162 -2.18 -28.45 -10.53
C ALA A 162 -1.11 -27.44 -10.13
#